data_AF-A0A9Q4KWC8-F1
#
_entry.id   AF-A0A9Q4KWC8-F1
#
_cell.length_a   1.000
_cell.length_b   1.000
_cell.length_c   1.000
_cell.angle_alpha   90.00
_cell.angle_beta   90.00
_cell.angle_gamma   90.00
#
_symmetry.space_group_name_H-M   'P 1'
#
loop_
_entity.id
_entity.type
_entity.pdbx_description
1 polymer ?
#
loop_
_entity_poly.entity_id
_entity_poly.type
_entity_poly.pdbx_seq_one_letter_code
_entity_poly.pdbx_strand_id
1 'polypeptide(L)'
;LNEMQADYVLVFVAAEKLNVNSDDSLYTLRGGGDESKKQWFMRIAGYDVSKYLHSDGTSGTDYFWNETLLGKMFPFSLLGYVNPNNSNQQSATYVPGYIGIYGKDIKFTSDGDGPLRLVYASSSFTEEKIGPVIGVFIYEVNKDYKPLS
;
A
#
# COMPACT_ATOMS: atom_id res chain seq x y z
N LEU A 1 16.59 10.05 1.68
CA LEU A 1 15.79 10.91 2.60
C LEU A 1 16.68 11.80 3.47
N ASN A 2 17.68 11.24 4.18
CA ASN A 2 18.63 12.03 4.98
C ASN A 2 19.41 13.07 4.15
N GLU A 3 19.92 12.68 2.98
CA GLU A 3 20.61 13.61 2.06
C GLU A 3 19.69 14.75 1.56
N MET A 4 18.40 14.46 1.38
CA MET A 4 17.40 15.46 1.02
C MET A 4 16.96 16.33 2.21
N GLN A 5 17.48 16.04 3.42
CA GLN A 5 17.07 16.66 4.67
C GLN A 5 15.55 16.61 4.91
N ALA A 6 14.87 15.56 4.42
CA ALA A 6 13.44 15.40 4.59
C ALA A 6 13.11 14.92 6.00
N ASP A 7 12.19 15.60 6.69
CA ASP A 7 11.76 15.23 8.04
C ASP A 7 10.47 14.41 8.05
N TYR A 8 9.62 14.60 7.05
CA TYR A 8 8.38 13.85 6.87
C TYR A 8 8.20 13.42 5.42
N VAL A 9 7.50 12.31 5.23
CA VAL A 9 7.05 11.83 3.92
C VAL A 9 5.55 11.56 4.01
N LEU A 10 4.81 12.03 3.02
CA LEU A 10 3.37 11.84 2.90
C LEU A 10 3.08 10.84 1.78
N VAL A 11 2.13 9.94 2.01
CA VAL A 11 1.46 9.17 0.96
C VAL A 11 -0.03 9.37 1.03
N PHE A 12 -0.64 9.47 -0.15
CA PHE A 12 -2.09 9.52 -0.31
C PHE A 12 -2.56 8.20 -0.90
N VAL A 13 -3.51 7.52 -0.26
CA VAL A 13 -4.07 6.25 -0.73
C VAL A 13 -5.58 6.33 -0.85
N ALA A 14 -6.12 5.92 -1.99
CA ALA A 14 -7.56 5.74 -2.18
C ALA A 14 -7.93 4.24 -2.13
N ALA A 15 -8.85 3.90 -1.23
CA ALA A 15 -9.35 2.53 -1.05
C ALA A 15 -10.87 2.50 -0.90
N GLU A 16 -11.46 1.31 -0.91
CA GLU A 16 -12.86 1.03 -0.60
C GLU A 16 -12.90 -0.02 0.51
N LYS A 17 -13.53 0.28 1.65
CA LYS A 17 -13.86 -0.77 2.62
C LYS A 17 -15.05 -1.57 2.10
N LEU A 18 -14.85 -2.87 1.96
CA LEU A 18 -15.86 -3.78 1.46
C LEU A 18 -16.91 -4.07 2.53
N ASN A 19 -18.18 -4.17 2.11
CA ASN A 19 -19.28 -4.61 2.97
C ASN A 19 -19.41 -6.13 2.89
N VAL A 20 -18.58 -6.82 3.66
CA VAL A 20 -18.51 -8.29 3.70
C VAL A 20 -18.59 -8.75 5.15
N ASN A 21 -19.26 -9.88 5.36
CA ASN A 21 -19.40 -10.46 6.70
C ASN A 21 -18.15 -11.28 7.04
N SER A 22 -17.08 -10.59 7.44
CA SER A 22 -15.82 -11.17 7.91
C SER A 22 -15.38 -10.52 9.21
N ASP A 23 -14.63 -11.26 10.03
CA ASP A 23 -14.03 -10.74 11.26
C ASP A 23 -13.01 -9.62 10.96
N ASP A 24 -12.35 -9.70 9.80
CA ASP A 24 -11.38 -8.71 9.33
C ASP A 24 -12.03 -7.67 8.39
N SER A 25 -11.59 -6.42 8.50
CA SER A 25 -11.92 -5.37 7.53
C SER A 25 -11.18 -5.60 6.21
N LEU A 26 -11.92 -5.84 5.13
CA LEU A 26 -11.38 -6.06 3.79
C LEU A 26 -11.52 -4.83 2.90
N TYR A 27 -10.52 -4.62 2.02
CA TYR A 27 -10.40 -3.45 1.18
C TYR A 27 -10.04 -3.78 -0.26
N THR A 28 -10.43 -2.89 -1.18
CA THR A 28 -9.81 -2.78 -2.51
C THR A 28 -9.14 -1.42 -2.65
N LEU A 29 -8.09 -1.33 -3.47
CA LEU A 29 -7.45 -0.05 -3.80
C LEU A 29 -8.08 0.52 -5.06
N ARG A 30 -8.65 1.73 -4.98
CA ARG A 30 -9.55 2.31 -6.02
C ARG A 30 -8.83 3.06 -7.13
N GLY A 31 -7.53 3.29 -6.97
CA GLY A 31 -6.68 3.90 -7.99
C GLY A 31 -6.81 5.42 -8.11
N GLY A 32 -7.15 6.12 -7.02
CA GLY A 32 -7.26 7.57 -6.95
C GLY A 32 -6.07 8.28 -6.33
N GLY A 33 -5.22 7.57 -5.58
CA GLY A 33 -4.07 8.12 -4.88
C GLY A 33 -2.73 7.71 -5.48
N ASP A 34 -1.68 7.74 -4.68
CA ASP A 34 -0.33 7.36 -5.07
C ASP A 34 -0.24 5.87 -5.42
N GLU A 35 -1.18 5.06 -4.93
CA GLU A 35 -1.31 3.66 -5.31
C GLU A 35 -1.64 3.46 -6.79
N SER A 36 -2.25 4.41 -7.51
CA SER A 36 -2.40 4.32 -8.98
C SER A 36 -1.30 4.99 -9.78
N LYS A 37 -0.31 5.59 -9.11
CA LYS A 37 0.78 6.34 -9.76
C LYS A 37 2.14 5.67 -9.64
N LYS A 38 2.23 4.52 -8.96
CA LYS A 38 3.46 3.73 -8.75
C LYS A 38 4.29 3.55 -10.02
N GLN A 39 3.65 3.16 -11.12
CA GLN A 39 4.26 2.96 -12.44
C GLN A 39 4.95 4.23 -12.96
N TRP A 40 4.40 5.41 -12.65
CA TRP A 40 4.99 6.68 -13.06
C TRP A 40 6.23 7.00 -12.23
N PHE A 41 6.20 6.78 -10.92
CA PHE A 41 7.39 6.93 -10.07
C PHE A 41 8.54 6.05 -10.54
N MET A 42 8.25 4.78 -10.86
CA MET A 42 9.25 3.83 -11.35
C MET A 42 9.85 4.29 -12.68
N ARG A 43 9.02 4.69 -13.65
CA ARG A 43 9.47 5.16 -14.97
C ARG A 43 10.33 6.40 -14.88
N ILE A 44 9.93 7.39 -14.07
CA ILE A 44 10.68 8.65 -13.90
C ILE A 44 12.05 8.37 -13.26
N ALA A 45 12.11 7.44 -12.31
CA ALA A 45 13.37 7.03 -11.69
C ALA A 45 14.21 6.08 -12.55
N GLY A 46 13.76 5.71 -13.76
CA GLY A 46 14.49 4.84 -14.68
C GLY A 46 14.51 3.36 -14.27
N TYR A 47 13.59 2.92 -13.41
CA TYR A 47 13.48 1.53 -12.99
C TYR A 47 12.70 0.67 -14.00
N ASP A 48 13.10 -0.59 -14.12
CA ASP A 48 12.32 -1.61 -14.83
C ASP A 48 11.02 -1.92 -14.06
N VAL A 49 9.91 -1.48 -14.63
CA VAL A 49 8.57 -1.61 -14.04
C VAL A 49 8.18 -3.08 -13.80
N SER A 50 8.67 -4.01 -14.63
CA SER A 50 8.28 -5.43 -14.56
C SER A 50 8.75 -6.13 -13.26
N LYS A 51 9.76 -5.58 -12.59
CA LYS A 51 10.21 -6.05 -11.28
C LYS A 51 9.19 -5.75 -10.17
N TYR A 52 8.44 -4.67 -10.33
CA TYR A 52 7.59 -4.10 -9.27
C TYR A 52 6.10 -4.29 -9.55
N LEU A 53 5.69 -4.39 -10.80
CA LEU A 53 4.29 -4.52 -11.20
C LEU A 53 4.07 -5.77 -12.03
N HIS A 54 2.91 -6.39 -11.85
CA HIS A 54 2.43 -7.47 -12.70
C HIS A 54 2.07 -6.97 -14.11
N SER A 55 1.67 -7.89 -14.98
CA SER A 55 1.43 -7.64 -16.41
C SER A 55 0.32 -6.63 -16.71
N ASP A 56 -0.59 -6.36 -15.77
CA ASP A 56 -1.58 -5.29 -15.89
C ASP A 56 -1.00 -3.88 -15.71
N GLY A 57 0.26 -3.77 -15.31
CA GLY A 57 0.96 -2.50 -15.08
C GLY A 57 0.45 -1.68 -13.89
N THR A 58 -0.34 -2.27 -12.99
CA THR A 58 -0.95 -1.56 -11.84
C THR A 58 -0.87 -2.35 -10.53
N SER A 59 -1.03 -3.67 -10.58
CA SER A 59 -0.92 -4.57 -9.44
C SER A 59 0.54 -4.72 -9.04
N GLY A 60 0.87 -4.48 -7.76
CA GLY A 60 2.22 -4.63 -7.24
C GLY A 60 2.62 -6.09 -7.05
N THR A 61 3.88 -6.43 -7.36
CA THR A 61 4.49 -7.73 -7.05
C THR A 61 4.84 -7.83 -5.56
N ASP A 62 5.18 -9.03 -5.09
CA ASP A 62 5.73 -9.22 -3.75
C ASP A 62 6.97 -8.34 -3.52
N TYR A 63 7.80 -8.15 -4.54
CA TYR A 63 8.95 -7.26 -4.45
C TYR A 63 8.53 -5.80 -4.20
N PHE A 64 7.49 -5.30 -4.88
CA PHE A 64 6.98 -3.97 -4.60
C PHE A 64 6.52 -3.82 -3.15
N TRP A 65 5.68 -4.75 -2.67
CA TRP A 65 5.09 -4.66 -1.33
C TRP A 65 6.09 -4.88 -0.20
N ASN A 66 7.05 -5.81 -0.39
CA ASN A 66 7.91 -6.29 0.68
C ASN A 66 9.32 -5.68 0.65
N GLU A 67 9.77 -5.13 -0.48
CA GLU A 67 11.15 -4.64 -0.62
C GLU A 67 11.25 -3.13 -0.86
N THR A 68 10.16 -2.45 -1.20
CA THR A 68 10.20 -1.02 -1.48
C THR A 68 9.71 -0.17 -0.32
N LEU A 69 10.31 1.01 -0.15
CA LEU A 69 9.85 1.99 0.83
C LEU A 69 8.40 2.42 0.54
N LEU A 70 8.08 2.73 -0.72
CA LEU A 70 6.75 3.18 -1.13
C LEU A 70 5.67 2.12 -0.85
N GLY A 71 5.92 0.86 -1.21
CA GLY A 71 4.99 -0.24 -0.92
C GLY A 71 4.78 -0.43 0.58
N LYS A 72 5.84 -0.32 1.38
CA LYS A 72 5.74 -0.41 2.85
C LYS A 72 5.03 0.76 3.51
N MET A 73 5.03 1.93 2.87
CA MET A 73 4.30 3.12 3.34
C MET A 73 2.80 3.06 3.07
N PHE A 74 2.33 2.17 2.20
CA PHE A 74 0.89 1.95 2.06
C PHE A 74 0.41 1.07 3.23
N PRO A 75 -0.58 1.53 4.02
CA PRO A 75 -1.00 0.86 5.25
C PRO A 75 -1.96 -0.31 4.97
N PHE A 76 -1.63 -1.08 3.96
CA PHE A 76 -2.38 -2.21 3.45
C PHE A 76 -1.42 -3.36 3.10
N SER A 77 -1.90 -4.58 3.28
CA SER A 77 -1.24 -5.80 2.80
C SER A 77 -2.19 -6.59 1.93
N LEU A 78 -1.65 -7.12 0.82
CA LEU A 78 -2.40 -7.97 -0.09
C LEU A 78 -2.68 -9.30 0.60
N LEU A 79 -3.96 -9.68 0.66
CA LEU A 79 -4.42 -10.96 1.22
C LEU A 79 -4.64 -12.00 0.12
N GLY A 80 -4.95 -11.56 -1.09
CA GLY A 80 -5.17 -12.41 -2.25
C GLY A 80 -5.90 -11.68 -3.36
N TYR A 81 -6.33 -12.44 -4.36
CA TYR A 81 -7.00 -11.96 -5.55
C TYR A 81 -8.35 -12.65 -5.72
N VAL A 82 -9.36 -11.93 -6.20
CA VAL A 82 -10.68 -12.48 -6.51
C VAL A 82 -11.11 -12.14 -7.93
N ASN A 83 -11.88 -13.04 -8.55
CA ASN A 83 -12.48 -12.75 -9.85
C ASN A 83 -13.68 -11.79 -9.64
N PRO A 84 -13.65 -10.58 -10.22
CA PRO A 84 -14.75 -9.62 -10.04
C PRO A 84 -16.08 -10.10 -10.63
N ASN A 85 -16.06 -11.10 -11.53
CA ASN A 85 -17.24 -11.67 -12.17
C ASN A 85 -17.71 -12.98 -11.49
N ASN A 86 -16.94 -13.53 -10.56
CA ASN A 86 -17.29 -14.76 -9.83
C ASN A 86 -16.58 -14.82 -8.48
N SER A 87 -17.28 -14.44 -7.41
CA SER A 87 -16.73 -14.39 -6.05
C SER A 87 -16.31 -15.76 -5.48
N ASN A 88 -16.69 -16.88 -6.09
CA ASN A 88 -16.22 -18.21 -5.68
C ASN A 88 -14.82 -18.53 -6.21
N GLN A 89 -14.26 -17.68 -7.09
CA GLN A 89 -12.92 -17.85 -7.64
C GLN A 89 -11.96 -16.87 -7.00
N GLN A 90 -11.01 -17.41 -6.25
CA GLN A 90 -9.95 -16.67 -5.58
C GLN A 90 -8.58 -17.30 -5.88
N SER A 91 -7.53 -16.51 -5.71
CA SER A 91 -6.14 -16.96 -5.87
C SER A 91 -5.26 -16.27 -4.84
N ALA A 92 -4.29 -17.01 -4.28
CA ALA A 92 -3.24 -16.44 -3.44
C ALA A 92 -2.19 -15.68 -4.28
N THR A 93 -2.08 -16.01 -5.57
CA THR A 93 -1.12 -15.40 -6.50
C THR A 93 -1.84 -14.65 -7.61
N TYR A 94 -1.11 -13.73 -8.25
CA TYR A 94 -1.66 -12.89 -9.31
C TYR A 94 -2.25 -13.71 -10.47
N VAL A 95 -3.47 -13.34 -10.88
CA VAL A 95 -4.13 -13.84 -12.07
C VAL A 95 -4.62 -12.63 -12.89
N PRO A 96 -4.30 -12.55 -14.20
CA PRO A 96 -4.78 -11.46 -15.04
C PRO A 96 -6.31 -11.29 -14.97
N GLY A 97 -6.76 -10.06 -14.72
CA GLY A 97 -8.18 -9.70 -14.61
C GLY A 97 -8.80 -9.90 -13.23
N TYR A 98 -8.06 -10.45 -12.26
CA TYR A 98 -8.52 -10.52 -10.87
C TYR A 98 -8.18 -9.21 -10.14
N ILE A 99 -8.97 -8.88 -9.13
CA ILE A 99 -8.75 -7.71 -8.28
C ILE A 99 -8.09 -8.12 -6.97
N GLY A 100 -7.14 -7.32 -6.48
CA GLY A 100 -6.50 -7.53 -5.19
C GLY A 100 -7.42 -7.16 -4.03
N ILE A 101 -7.44 -8.03 -3.01
CA ILE A 101 -8.10 -7.80 -1.73
C ILE A 101 -7.04 -7.54 -0.67
N TYR A 102 -7.24 -6.51 0.13
CA TYR A 102 -6.27 -6.02 1.08
C TYR A 102 -6.85 -5.99 2.49
N GLY A 103 -6.00 -6.26 3.47
CA GLY A 103 -6.25 -5.96 4.87
C GLY A 103 -5.46 -4.71 5.28
N LYS A 104 -5.88 -4.04 6.34
CA LYS A 104 -5.04 -3.00 6.96
C LYS A 104 -3.76 -3.60 7.51
N ASP A 105 -2.65 -2.93 7.26
CA ASP A 105 -1.36 -3.32 7.80
C ASP A 105 -0.38 -2.13 7.77
N ILE A 106 -0.11 -1.54 8.94
CA ILE A 106 0.84 -0.44 9.10
C ILE A 106 2.21 -1.04 9.42
N LYS A 107 3.09 -1.09 8.41
CA LYS A 107 4.43 -1.66 8.53
C LYS A 107 5.43 -0.76 9.27
N PHE A 108 5.23 0.56 9.18
CA PHE A 108 6.01 1.56 9.92
C PHE A 108 5.13 2.15 11.03
N THR A 109 5.10 1.52 12.19
CA THR A 109 4.26 1.95 13.32
C THR A 109 4.79 3.22 13.98
N SER A 110 3.97 3.88 14.79
CA SER A 110 4.34 5.11 15.51
C SER A 110 5.45 4.88 16.55
N ASP A 111 5.48 3.69 17.13
CA ASP A 111 6.44 3.24 18.15
C ASP A 111 7.58 2.39 17.57
N GLY A 112 7.64 2.23 16.25
CA GLY A 112 8.65 1.42 15.57
C GLY A 112 10.04 2.05 15.59
N ASP A 113 11.06 1.21 15.44
CA ASP A 113 12.47 1.58 15.33
C ASP A 113 12.99 1.59 13.88
N GLY A 114 12.11 1.32 12.91
CA GLY A 114 12.42 1.32 11.48
C GLY A 114 12.77 2.70 10.90
N PRO A 115 12.98 2.79 9.58
CA PRO A 115 13.42 4.02 8.90
C PRO A 115 12.38 5.15 8.93
N LEU A 116 11.11 4.81 9.18
CA LEU A 116 9.97 5.73 9.22
C LEU A 116 9.09 5.39 10.43
N ARG A 117 8.39 6.39 10.97
CA ARG A 117 7.34 6.22 12.00
C ARG A 117 6.05 6.90 11.56
N LEU A 118 4.93 6.20 11.60
CA LEU A 118 3.63 6.81 11.29
C LEU A 118 3.27 7.82 12.39
N VAL A 119 3.08 9.08 12.02
CA VAL A 119 2.69 10.16 12.97
C VAL A 119 1.28 10.68 12.73
N TYR A 120 0.70 10.40 11.56
CA TYR A 120 -0.68 10.76 11.25
C TYR A 120 -1.32 9.80 10.25
N ALA A 121 -2.58 9.46 10.49
CA ALA A 121 -3.45 8.76 9.55
C ALA A 121 -4.84 9.42 9.53
N SER A 122 -5.41 9.62 8.34
CA SER A 122 -6.77 10.19 8.21
C SER A 122 -7.85 9.36 8.89
N SER A 123 -8.89 10.03 9.39
CA SER A 123 -10.03 9.37 10.06
C SER A 123 -10.82 8.43 9.15
N SER A 124 -10.87 8.71 7.84
CA SER A 124 -11.45 7.81 6.83
C SER A 124 -10.82 6.41 6.85
N PHE A 125 -9.54 6.32 7.23
CA PHE A 125 -8.86 5.06 7.45
C PHE A 125 -9.18 4.51 8.84
N THR A 126 -9.01 5.29 9.92
CA THR A 126 -9.09 4.77 11.30
C THR A 126 -10.51 4.41 11.77
N GLU A 127 -11.55 5.12 11.30
CA GLU A 127 -12.95 4.88 11.70
C GLU A 127 -13.57 3.64 11.05
N GLU A 128 -12.97 3.15 9.95
CA GLU A 128 -13.40 1.96 9.21
C GLU A 128 -14.88 1.93 8.82
N LYS A 129 -15.42 3.10 8.45
CA LYS A 129 -16.75 3.16 7.85
C LYS A 129 -16.76 2.42 6.51
N ILE A 130 -17.86 1.73 6.22
CA ILE A 130 -18.08 1.10 4.92
C ILE A 130 -18.03 2.18 3.83
N GLY A 131 -17.40 1.87 2.69
CA GLY A 131 -17.34 2.76 1.54
C GLY A 131 -15.94 3.36 1.29
N PRO A 132 -15.88 4.54 0.65
CA PRO A 132 -14.61 5.13 0.23
C PRO A 132 -13.70 5.53 1.39
N VAL A 133 -12.42 5.15 1.27
CA VAL A 133 -11.33 5.60 2.13
C VAL A 133 -10.43 6.52 1.33
N ILE A 134 -10.36 7.78 1.76
CA ILE A 134 -9.46 8.81 1.22
C ILE A 134 -8.41 9.06 2.31
N GLY A 135 -7.33 8.29 2.28
CA GLY A 135 -6.36 8.23 3.36
C GLY A 135 -5.11 9.05 3.06
N VAL A 136 -4.83 10.06 3.90
CA VAL A 136 -3.53 10.72 3.97
C VAL A 136 -2.76 10.12 5.15
N PHE A 137 -1.53 9.71 4.88
CA PHE A 137 -0.62 9.14 5.88
C PHE A 137 0.68 9.93 5.88
N ILE A 138 1.10 10.37 7.07
CA ILE A 138 2.34 11.12 7.25
C ILE A 138 3.27 10.30 8.13
N TYR A 139 4.47 10.09 7.61
CA TYR A 139 5.54 9.37 8.28
C TYR A 139 6.66 10.33 8.63
N GLU A 140 7.10 10.32 9.88
CA GLU A 140 8.34 10.96 10.31
C GLU A 140 9.53 10.10 9.88
N VAL A 141 10.60 10.76 9.41
CA VAL A 141 11.86 10.11 9.07
C VAL A 141 12.67 9.86 10.34
N ASN A 142 12.94 8.59 10.65
CA ASN A 142 13.79 8.23 11.77
C ASN A 142 15.27 8.50 11.43
N LYS A 143 15.79 9.65 11.87
CA LYS A 143 17.17 10.07 11.59
C LYS A 143 18.22 9.17 12.24
N ASP A 144 17.85 8.45 13.28
CA ASP A 144 18.73 7.54 14.03
C ASP A 144 18.74 6.11 13.47
N TYR A 145 17.89 5.81 12.47
CA TYR A 145 17.81 4.48 11.88
C TYR A 145 19.14 4.07 11.25
N LYS A 146 19.59 2.87 11.58
CA LYS A 146 20.76 2.21 10.99
C LYS A 146 20.31 0.89 10.37
N PRO A 147 20.45 0.71 9.05
CA PRO A 147 20.16 -0.58 8.41
C PRO A 147 20.99 -1.68 9.07
N LEU A 148 20.36 -2.83 9.32
CA LEU A 148 21.10 -4.03 9.70
C LEU A 148 21.98 -4.43 8.50
N SER A 149 23.28 -4.52 8.76
CA SER A 149 24.33 -4.87 7.78
C SER A 149 24.23 -6.32 7.33
#